data_AF-A0A1J0A8Z1-F1
#
_entry.id   AF-A0A1J0A8Z1-F1
#
_cell.length_a   1.000
_cell.length_b   1.000
_cell.length_c   1.000
_cell.angle_alpha   90.00
_cell.angle_beta   90.00
_cell.angle_gamma   90.00
#
_symmetry.space_group_name_H-M   'P 1'
#
loop_
_entity.id
_entity.type
_entity.pdbx_description
1 polymer ?
#
loop_
_entity_poly.entity_id
_entity_poly.type
_entity_poly.pdbx_seq_one_letter_code
_entity_poly.pdbx_strand_id
1 'polypeptide(L)'
;MGQACTCKLQARLADLDAASSVRGLVVGRPHPLRGDRIGQFALDLEGGKRLVFKAANEPVPLKNDGSIDWSQATKVCIIFVRDYHD
;
A
#
# COMPACT_ATOMS: atom_id res chain seq x y z
N MET A 1 5.72 0.96 25.80
CA MET A 1 4.38 0.34 25.66
C MET A 1 3.99 0.37 24.18
N GLY A 2 4.27 -0.70 23.42
CA GLY A 2 4.13 -0.75 21.96
C GLY A 2 2.90 -1.48 21.43
N GLN A 3 1.76 -1.43 22.13
CA GLN A 3 0.57 -2.22 21.76
C GLN A 3 -0.38 -1.54 20.76
N ALA A 4 -0.27 -0.22 20.54
CA ALA A 4 -1.20 0.49 19.64
C ALA A 4 -0.87 0.29 18.14
N CYS A 5 0.40 0.02 17.80
CA CYS A 5 0.85 0.01 16.41
C CYS A 5 0.55 -1.30 15.68
N THR A 6 0.54 -2.44 16.39
CA THR A 6 0.23 -3.75 15.79
C THR A 6 -1.23 -3.85 15.37
N CYS A 7 -2.16 -3.34 16.18
CA CYS A 7 -3.59 -3.35 15.85
C CYS A 7 -3.91 -2.53 14.61
N LYS A 8 -3.22 -1.40 14.38
CA LYS A 8 -3.46 -0.55 13.21
C LYS A 8 -2.87 -1.13 11.93
N LEU A 9 -1.70 -1.77 12.00
CA LEU A 9 -1.17 -2.50 10.85
C LEU A 9 -2.10 -3.66 10.47
N GLN A 10 -2.57 -4.44 11.45
CA GLN A 10 -3.54 -5.51 11.20
C GLN A 10 -4.86 -4.96 10.65
N ALA A 11 -5.37 -3.86 11.18
CA ALA A 11 -6.57 -3.21 10.63
C ALA A 11 -6.37 -2.77 9.18
N ARG A 12 -5.17 -2.29 8.81
CA ARG A 12 -4.84 -1.91 7.43
C ARG A 12 -4.68 -3.11 6.51
N LEU A 13 -4.12 -4.22 7.00
CA LEU A 13 -4.05 -5.48 6.27
C LEU A 13 -5.44 -6.08 6.09
N ALA A 14 -6.32 -5.97 7.10
CA ALA A 14 -7.72 -6.38 6.99
C ALA A 14 -8.51 -5.46 6.04
N ASP A 15 -8.23 -4.16 6.03
CA ASP A 15 -8.81 -3.21 5.06
C ASP A 15 -8.34 -3.54 3.63
N LEU A 16 -7.07 -3.92 3.46
CA LEU A 16 -6.49 -4.41 2.21
C LEU A 16 -7.12 -5.74 1.75
N ASP A 17 -7.42 -6.65 2.68
CA ASP A 17 -8.05 -7.95 2.41
C ASP A 17 -9.54 -7.80 2.08
N ALA A 18 -10.25 -6.93 2.81
CA ALA A 18 -11.66 -6.65 2.59
C ALA A 18 -11.92 -5.78 1.35
N ALA A 19 -10.97 -4.92 0.97
CA ALA A 19 -11.09 -4.10 -0.22
C ALA A 19 -10.86 -4.93 -1.48
N SER A 20 -11.86 -4.95 -2.38
CA SER A 20 -11.72 -5.60 -3.70
C SER A 20 -10.63 -4.95 -4.58
N SER A 21 -10.19 -3.74 -4.25
CA SER A 21 -9.11 -3.05 -4.94
C SER A 21 -8.43 -2.00 -4.06
N VAL A 22 -7.15 -1.70 -4.35
CA VAL A 22 -6.32 -0.74 -3.60
C VAL A 22 -6.93 0.66 -3.54
N ARG A 23 -7.73 1.05 -4.54
CA ARG A 23 -8.45 2.33 -4.55
C ARG A 23 -9.46 2.47 -3.41
N GLY A 24 -9.94 1.37 -2.84
CA GLY A 24 -10.80 1.36 -1.66
C GLY A 24 -10.11 1.83 -0.38
N LEU A 25 -8.77 1.87 -0.35
CA LEU A 25 -8.00 2.35 0.79
C LEU A 25 -8.07 3.88 0.87
N VAL A 26 -9.12 4.40 1.49
CA VAL A 26 -9.30 5.85 1.71
C VAL A 26 -8.31 6.39 2.75
N VAL A 27 -7.70 5.51 3.55
CA VAL A 27 -6.97 5.92 4.75
C VAL A 27 -5.48 5.60 4.63
N GLY A 28 -4.64 6.59 4.96
CA GLY A 28 -3.18 6.47 4.95
C GLY A 28 -2.47 7.19 3.80
N ARG A 29 -3.12 8.18 3.16
CA ARG A 29 -2.52 9.01 2.09
C ARG A 29 -1.76 8.18 1.04
N PRO A 30 -2.44 7.24 0.37
CA PRO A 30 -1.84 6.46 -0.70
C PRO A 30 -1.21 7.37 -1.75
N HIS A 31 0.09 7.18 -2.02
CA HIS A 31 0.78 7.92 -3.06
C HIS A 31 1.72 7.02 -3.88
N PRO A 32 1.74 7.18 -5.22
CA PRO A 32 2.65 6.45 -6.07
C PRO A 32 4.09 6.94 -5.87
N LEU A 33 5.03 6.00 -5.81
CA LEU A 33 6.45 6.32 -5.82
C LEU A 33 6.93 6.53 -7.27
N ARG A 34 7.77 7.54 -7.47
CA ARG A 34 8.35 7.93 -8.76
C ARG A 34 9.87 7.65 -8.77
N GLY A 35 10.50 7.68 -9.96
CA GLY A 35 11.94 7.41 -10.13
C GLY A 35 12.26 5.90 -10.15
N ASP A 36 13.32 5.47 -9.46
CA ASP A 36 13.74 4.06 -9.36
C ASP A 36 12.71 3.12 -8.71
N ARG A 37 11.63 3.68 -8.14
CA ARG A 37 10.53 2.94 -7.51
C ARG A 37 9.23 3.02 -8.31
N ILE A 38 9.30 3.32 -9.61
CA ILE A 38 8.15 3.25 -10.52
C ILE A 38 7.47 1.87 -10.38
N GLY A 39 6.15 1.89 -10.23
CA GLY A 39 5.35 0.69 -9.99
C GLY A 39 5.18 0.31 -8.51
N GLN A 40 5.73 1.09 -7.58
CA GLN A 40 5.49 0.95 -6.15
C GLN A 40 4.53 2.04 -5.63
N PHE A 41 3.83 1.70 -4.57
CA PHE A 41 2.88 2.54 -3.87
C PHE A 41 3.24 2.59 -2.40
N ALA A 42 3.16 3.77 -1.80
CA ALA A 42 3.38 3.97 -0.38
C ALA A 42 2.09 4.42 0.29
N LEU A 43 1.84 3.87 1.47
CA LEU A 43 0.77 4.23 2.38
C LEU A 43 1.41 4.70 3.69
N ASP A 44 1.13 5.93 4.09
CA ASP A 44 1.46 6.44 5.41
C ASP A 44 0.57 5.76 6.46
N LEU A 45 1.23 5.22 7.48
CA LEU A 45 0.63 4.65 8.68
C LEU A 45 0.79 5.64 9.84
N GLU A 46 0.02 5.42 10.90
CA GLU A 46 0.08 6.28 12.07
C GLU A 46 1.43 6.17 12.79
N GLY A 47 1.96 7.29 13.29
CA GLY A 47 3.27 7.34 13.95
C GLY A 47 4.47 7.43 12.99
N GLY A 48 4.29 7.97 11.78
CA GLY A 48 5.38 8.19 10.81
C GLY A 48 5.84 6.92 10.09
N LYS A 49 5.09 5.83 10.24
CA LYS A 49 5.35 4.56 9.59
C LYS A 49 4.90 4.60 8.14
N ARG A 50 5.55 3.83 7.27
CA ARG A 50 5.16 3.74 5.85
C ARG A 50 5.16 2.29 5.38
N LEU A 51 4.08 1.91 4.73
CA LEU A 51 3.91 0.61 4.09
C LEU A 51 4.05 0.80 2.58
N VAL A 52 5.06 0.16 2.00
CA VAL A 52 5.37 0.20 0.57
C VAL A 52 5.06 -1.15 -0.04
N PHE A 53 4.29 -1.14 -1.13
CA PHE A 53 3.87 -2.33 -1.85
C PHE A 53 3.86 -2.09 -3.36
N LYS A 54 3.80 -3.17 -4.14
CA LYS A 54 3.65 -3.13 -5.59
C LYS A 54 2.45 -3.97 -6.03
N ALA A 55 1.92 -3.72 -7.22
CA ALA A 55 0.92 -4.61 -7.80
C ALA A 55 1.55 -5.98 -8.08
N ALA A 56 0.88 -7.04 -7.63
CA ALA A 56 1.24 -8.44 -7.86
C ALA A 56 0.25 -9.13 -8.81
N ASN A 57 -0.52 -8.34 -9.53
CA ASN A 57 -1.39 -8.82 -10.60
C ASN A 57 -0.57 -9.26 -11.81
N GLU A 58 -1.01 -10.33 -12.46
CA GLU A 58 -0.45 -10.83 -13.71
C GLU A 58 -1.60 -10.98 -14.72
N PRO A 59 -1.67 -10.11 -15.76
CA PRO A 59 -0.81 -8.96 -16.02
C PRO A 59 -1.04 -7.80 -15.03
N VAL A 60 -0.01 -6.97 -14.82
CA VAL A 60 -0.14 -5.76 -13.98
C VAL A 60 -1.10 -4.81 -14.67
N PRO A 61 -2.17 -4.34 -14.00
CA PRO A 61 -3.09 -3.39 -14.59
C PRO A 61 -2.37 -2.05 -14.75
N LEU A 62 -2.17 -1.62 -15.98
CA LEU A 62 -1.56 -0.34 -16.32
C LEU A 62 -2.60 0.56 -16.98
N LYS A 63 -2.51 1.86 -16.69
CA LYS A 63 -3.24 2.91 -17.38
C LYS A 63 -2.54 3.24 -18.70
N ASN A 64 -3.23 3.99 -19.57
CA ASN A 64 -2.66 4.49 -20.83
C ASN A 64 -1.37 5.31 -20.65
N ASP A 65 -1.16 5.90 -19.47
CA ASP A 65 0.04 6.67 -19.11
C ASP A 65 1.22 5.79 -18.64
N GLY A 66 1.05 4.46 -18.60
CA GLY A 66 2.06 3.52 -18.09
C GLY A 66 2.11 3.43 -16.55
N SER A 67 1.32 4.23 -15.84
CA SER A 67 1.12 4.12 -14.39
C SER A 67 0.20 2.95 -14.02
N ILE A 68 0.38 2.31 -12.87
CA ILE A 68 -0.49 1.21 -12.41
C ILE A 68 -1.94 1.70 -12.17
N ASP A 69 -2.91 0.95 -12.68
CA ASP A 69 -4.32 1.13 -12.37
C ASP A 69 -4.69 0.43 -11.06
N TRP A 70 -4.50 1.15 -9.97
CA TRP A 70 -4.85 0.71 -8.60
C TRP A 70 -6.35 0.48 -8.39
N SER A 71 -7.21 0.92 -9.32
CA SER A 71 -8.65 0.59 -9.30
C SER A 71 -8.89 -0.88 -9.69
N GLN A 72 -7.97 -1.46 -10.47
CA GLN A 72 -8.02 -2.83 -10.97
C GLN A 72 -6.96 -3.74 -10.32
N ALA A 73 -6.07 -3.19 -9.48
CA ALA A 73 -5.13 -3.95 -8.70
C ALA A 73 -5.86 -4.70 -7.57
N THR A 74 -6.03 -6.00 -7.76
CA THR A 74 -6.66 -6.93 -6.80
C THR A 74 -5.62 -7.68 -5.95
N LYS A 75 -4.35 -7.69 -6.38
CA LYS A 75 -3.24 -8.33 -5.69
C LYS A 75 -2.13 -7.33 -5.46
N VAL A 76 -1.66 -7.24 -4.22
CA VAL A 76 -0.50 -6.43 -3.87
C VAL A 76 0.54 -7.28 -3.16
N CYS A 77 1.81 -6.99 -3.43
CA CYS A 77 2.92 -7.58 -2.72
C CYS A 77 3.60 -6.50 -1.89
N ILE A 78 3.61 -6.69 -0.57
CA ILE A 78 4.24 -5.77 0.37
C ILE A 78 5.75 -5.92 0.23
N ILE A 79 6.41 -4.83 -0.15
CA ILE A 79 7.86 -4.78 -0.36
C ILE A 79 8.57 -4.40 0.93
N PHE A 80 8.02 -3.42 1.65
CA PHE A 80 8.69 -2.89 2.84
C PHE A 80 7.69 -2.25 3.80
N VAL A 81 7.86 -2.48 5.10
CA VAL A 81 7.17 -1.73 6.16
C VAL A 81 8.24 -1.04 7.00
N ARG A 82 8.37 0.28 6.90
CA ARG A 82 9.25 1.06 7.80
C ARG A 82 8.49 1.33 9.07
N ASP A 83 8.83 0.58 10.10
CA ASP A 83 8.54 0.90 11.49
C ASP A 83 9.69 1.77 12.02
N TYR A 84 9.46 3.08 12.16
CA TYR A 84 10.30 3.91 13.02
C TYR A 84 9.63 3.83 14.42
N HIS A 85 10.02 2.85 15.22
CA HIS A 85 9.89 2.89 16.67
C HIS A 85 11.30 2.74 17.21
N ASP A 86 11.85 3.85 17.67
CA ASP A 86 12.62 3.86 18.90
C ASP A 86 11.64 4.34 20.00
#